data_AF-A0A3D8K4Q2-F1
#
_entry.id   AF-A0A3D8K4Q2-F1
#
_cell.length_a   1.000
_cell.length_b   1.000
_cell.length_c   1.000
_cell.angle_alpha   90.00
_cell.angle_beta   90.00
_cell.angle_gamma   90.00
#
_symmetry.space_group_name_H-M   'P 1'
#
loop_
_entity.id
_entity.type
_entity.pdbx_description
1 polymer ?
#
loop_
_entity_poly.entity_id
_entity_poly.type
_entity_poly.pdbx_seq_one_letter_code
_entity_poly.pdbx_strand_id
1 'polypeptide(L)'
;MSKRLANGSTAGDLDATDRALLRLLAEDARTPIADLAREIGLSAPSTAERLRRLEGQGVIERYTVQIDPRALGYTLQAIVRVKPLPGQLHLVEDEIRRIPEFVECDKVTGDDCFICRLFLRTIEELDEILMKVGERAETSTAIVKATPVARRLPPLGQAEPRTARGAAETRKDEEGEAEKQPRALKRGVR
;
A
#
# COMPACT_ATOMS: atom_id res chain seq x y z
N MET A 1 -8.90 -1.14 19.54
CA MET A 1 -7.56 -0.48 19.59
C MET A 1 -7.28 0.18 18.25
N SER A 2 -7.51 1.50 18.14
CA SER A 2 -7.16 2.28 16.96
C SER A 2 -5.64 2.28 16.81
N LYS A 3 -5.13 1.57 15.80
CA LYS A 3 -3.75 1.74 15.33
C LYS A 3 -3.68 3.18 14.81
N ARG A 4 -3.13 4.09 15.63
CA ARG A 4 -2.70 5.41 15.17
C ARG A 4 -1.90 5.17 13.90
N LEU A 5 -2.28 5.84 12.81
CA LEU A 5 -1.40 6.05 11.68
C LEU A 5 -0.19 6.81 12.25
N ALA A 6 0.86 6.06 12.58
CA ALA A 6 2.14 6.64 12.90
C ALA A 6 2.63 7.29 11.61
N ASN A 7 2.50 8.61 11.51
CA ASN A 7 3.30 9.41 10.60
C ASN A 7 4.77 9.01 10.81
N GLY A 8 5.42 8.41 9.80
CA GLY A 8 6.80 7.98 9.98
C GLY A 8 7.49 7.16 8.88
N SER A 9 7.02 7.14 7.63
CA SER A 9 7.94 7.06 6.48
C SER A 9 7.25 7.70 5.29
N THR A 10 7.76 8.85 4.88
CA THR A 10 7.28 9.44 3.63
C THR A 10 7.80 8.57 2.49
N ALA A 11 7.05 8.42 1.40
CA ALA A 11 7.53 7.70 0.21
C ALA A 11 8.89 8.24 -0.33
N GLY A 12 9.32 9.42 0.15
CA GLY A 12 10.63 10.03 -0.08
C GLY A 12 11.80 9.47 0.74
N ASP A 13 11.56 8.63 1.77
CA ASP A 13 12.61 8.08 2.66
C ASP A 13 13.12 6.69 2.23
N LEU A 14 12.38 5.97 1.40
CA LEU A 14 12.86 4.71 0.81
C LEU A 14 13.72 5.04 -0.40
N ASP A 15 14.94 4.49 -0.48
CA ASP A 15 15.79 4.64 -1.66
C ASP A 15 15.52 3.53 -2.71
N ALA A 16 16.25 3.55 -3.82
CA ALA A 16 16.12 2.56 -4.89
C ALA A 16 16.41 1.13 -4.38
N THR A 17 17.40 1.02 -3.52
CA THR A 17 17.88 -0.25 -2.98
C THR A 17 16.91 -0.83 -1.98
N ASP A 18 16.32 -0.01 -1.12
CA ASP A 18 15.26 -0.44 -0.20
C ASP A 18 14.05 -0.96 -0.97
N ARG A 19 13.64 -0.26 -2.04
CA ARG A 19 12.54 -0.71 -2.90
C ARG A 19 12.87 -2.02 -3.61
N ALA A 20 14.10 -2.20 -4.08
CA ALA A 20 14.52 -3.48 -4.67
C ALA A 20 14.47 -4.60 -3.62
N LEU A 21 15.02 -4.37 -2.43
CA LEU A 21 14.99 -5.33 -1.32
C LEU A 21 13.56 -5.74 -0.94
N LEU A 22 12.64 -4.78 -0.85
CA LEU A 22 11.22 -5.06 -0.56
C LEU A 22 10.53 -5.88 -1.65
N ARG A 23 10.90 -5.71 -2.94
CA ARG A 23 10.38 -6.57 -4.02
C ARG A 23 10.84 -8.01 -3.83
N LEU A 24 12.14 -8.21 -3.62
CA LEU A 24 12.71 -9.55 -3.43
C LEU A 24 12.10 -10.28 -2.24
N LEU A 25 11.93 -9.58 -1.11
CA LEU A 25 11.31 -10.15 0.08
C LEU A 25 9.82 -10.43 -0.08
N ALA A 26 9.12 -9.66 -0.93
CA ALA A 26 7.71 -9.90 -1.22
C ALA A 26 7.50 -11.12 -2.12
N GLU A 27 8.50 -11.47 -2.94
CA GLU A 27 8.52 -12.69 -3.74
C GLU A 27 8.91 -13.90 -2.89
N ASP A 28 10.02 -13.81 -2.15
CA ASP A 28 10.42 -14.83 -1.19
C ASP A 28 11.13 -14.21 0.03
N ALA A 29 10.38 -14.14 1.13
CA ALA A 29 10.87 -13.67 2.43
C ALA A 29 11.93 -14.59 3.08
N ARG A 30 12.12 -15.81 2.59
CA ARG A 30 13.12 -16.77 3.10
C ARG A 30 14.46 -16.65 2.38
N THR A 31 14.56 -15.79 1.36
CA THR A 31 15.81 -15.59 0.61
C THR A 31 16.96 -15.22 1.56
N PRO A 32 18.09 -15.94 1.52
CA PRO A 32 19.24 -15.63 2.37
C PRO A 32 19.77 -14.22 2.14
N ILE A 33 20.21 -13.55 3.21
CA ILE A 33 20.76 -12.19 3.16
C ILE A 33 21.93 -12.09 2.15
N ALA A 34 22.75 -13.13 2.03
CA ALA A 34 23.85 -13.16 1.06
C ALA A 34 23.36 -13.10 -0.40
N ASP A 35 22.25 -13.77 -0.71
CA ASP A 35 21.67 -13.78 -2.05
C ASP A 35 20.97 -12.45 -2.35
N LEU A 36 20.21 -11.92 -1.38
CA LEU A 36 19.62 -10.57 -1.45
C LEU A 36 20.71 -9.51 -1.70
N ALA A 37 21.82 -9.60 -0.96
CA ALA A 37 22.94 -8.67 -1.08
C ALA A 37 23.58 -8.70 -2.48
N ARG A 38 23.77 -9.90 -3.04
CA ARG A 38 24.28 -10.08 -4.40
C ARG A 38 23.33 -9.47 -5.44
N GLU A 39 22.03 -9.62 -5.26
CA GLU A 39 21.03 -9.13 -6.22
C GLU A 39 20.87 -7.60 -6.19
N ILE A 40 20.96 -6.98 -5.00
CA ILE A 40 20.88 -5.52 -4.85
C ILE A 40 22.23 -4.80 -4.96
N GLY A 41 23.33 -5.52 -5.16
CA GLY A 41 24.67 -4.96 -5.34
C GLY A 41 25.32 -4.42 -4.05
N LEU A 42 24.99 -4.98 -2.89
CA LEU A 42 25.55 -4.58 -1.59
C LEU A 42 26.32 -5.71 -0.90
N SER A 43 27.06 -5.37 0.15
CA SER A 43 27.63 -6.37 1.06
C SER A 43 26.54 -6.99 1.95
N ALA A 44 26.76 -8.22 2.43
CA ALA A 44 25.83 -8.87 3.35
C ALA A 44 25.62 -8.08 4.66
N PRO A 45 26.66 -7.50 5.31
CA PRO A 45 26.47 -6.63 6.48
C PRO A 45 25.61 -5.39 6.18
N SER A 46 25.87 -4.71 5.06
CA SER A 46 25.09 -3.51 4.66
C SER A 46 23.62 -3.86 4.38
N THR A 47 23.37 -5.03 3.79
CA THR A 47 22.01 -5.52 3.52
C THR A 47 21.28 -5.86 4.81
N ALA A 48 21.95 -6.52 5.76
CA ALA A 48 21.39 -6.84 7.07
C ALA A 48 21.03 -5.58 7.87
N GLU A 49 21.87 -4.55 7.83
CA GLU A 49 21.60 -3.26 8.48
C GLU A 49 20.36 -2.58 7.88
N ARG A 50 20.25 -2.56 6.54
CA ARG A 50 19.07 -2.02 5.86
C ARG A 50 17.79 -2.76 6.26
N LEU A 51 17.84 -4.09 6.30
CA LEU A 51 16.69 -4.90 6.70
C LEU A 51 16.22 -4.56 8.13
N ARG A 52 17.16 -4.52 9.08
CA ARG A 52 16.88 -4.13 10.47
C ARG A 52 16.30 -2.71 10.56
N ARG A 53 16.78 -1.78 9.73
CA ARG A 53 16.24 -0.42 9.67
C ARG A 53 14.80 -0.42 9.16
N LEU A 54 14.50 -1.16 8.08
CA LEU A 54 13.14 -1.25 7.52
C LEU A 54 12.16 -1.88 8.51
N GLU A 55 12.59 -2.90 9.26
CA GLU A 55 11.83 -3.50 10.36
C GLU A 55 11.63 -2.51 11.52
N GLY A 56 12.71 -1.85 11.97
CA GLY A 56 12.67 -0.87 13.07
C GLY A 56 11.83 0.36 12.76
N GLN A 57 11.72 0.74 11.48
CA GLN A 57 10.85 1.82 11.00
C GLN A 57 9.39 1.38 10.78
N GLY A 58 9.09 0.08 10.90
CA GLY A 58 7.76 -0.47 10.65
C GLY A 58 7.38 -0.48 9.16
N VAL A 59 8.34 -0.29 8.25
CA VAL A 59 8.12 -0.48 6.81
C VAL A 59 7.85 -1.95 6.51
N ILE A 60 8.62 -2.83 7.17
CA ILE A 60 8.31 -4.26 7.23
C ILE A 60 7.56 -4.50 8.53
N GLU A 61 6.24 -4.62 8.45
CA GLU A 61 5.40 -4.86 9.63
C GLU A 61 5.50 -6.31 10.16
N ARG A 62 5.65 -7.28 9.25
CA ARG A 62 5.74 -8.71 9.58
C ARG A 62 6.22 -9.54 8.39
N TYR A 63 6.76 -10.71 8.71
CA TYR A 63 6.92 -11.82 7.77
C TYR A 63 5.77 -12.81 7.98
N THR A 64 5.16 -13.27 6.89
CA THR A 64 3.96 -14.11 6.97
C THR A 64 3.95 -15.15 5.86
N VAL A 65 3.07 -16.14 5.99
CA VAL A 65 2.87 -17.21 5.02
C VAL A 65 1.47 -17.07 4.44
N GLN A 66 1.35 -17.18 3.12
CA GLN A 66 0.05 -17.27 2.47
C GLN A 66 -0.39 -18.74 2.43
N ILE A 67 -1.47 -19.05 3.13
CA ILE A 67 -2.04 -20.40 3.22
C ILE A 67 -3.33 -20.43 2.40
N ASP A 68 -3.55 -21.49 1.60
CA ASP A 68 -4.84 -21.72 0.95
C ASP A 68 -5.88 -22.12 2.00
N PRO A 69 -6.94 -21.32 2.24
CA PRO A 69 -7.96 -21.63 3.23
C PRO A 69 -8.68 -22.96 2.95
N ARG A 70 -8.74 -23.40 1.70
CA ARG A 70 -9.37 -24.69 1.32
C ARG A 70 -8.62 -25.88 1.90
N ALA A 71 -7.29 -25.78 2.05
CA ALA A 71 -6.50 -26.82 2.72
C ALA A 71 -6.83 -26.97 4.21
N LEU A 72 -7.47 -25.95 4.80
CA LEU A 72 -7.94 -25.94 6.18
C LEU A 72 -9.43 -26.28 6.31
N GLY A 73 -10.10 -26.63 5.21
CA GLY A 73 -11.53 -26.96 5.16
C GLY A 73 -12.48 -25.78 4.95
N TYR A 74 -11.96 -24.56 4.74
CA TYR A 74 -12.80 -23.41 4.38
C TYR A 74 -13.10 -23.46 2.88
N THR A 75 -14.28 -23.95 2.54
CA THR A 75 -14.71 -24.15 1.14
C THR A 75 -15.44 -22.95 0.56
N LEU A 76 -15.84 -22.00 1.41
CA LEU A 76 -16.58 -20.81 1.05
C LEU A 76 -15.85 -19.54 1.49
N GLN A 77 -16.01 -18.50 0.68
CA GLN A 77 -15.52 -17.18 0.97
C GLN A 77 -16.65 -16.17 0.72
N ALA A 78 -16.85 -15.25 1.65
CA ALA A 78 -17.89 -14.22 1.56
C ALA A 78 -17.30 -12.83 1.78
N ILE A 79 -17.91 -11.84 1.14
CA ILE A 79 -17.77 -10.43 1.48
C ILE A 79 -19.07 -9.99 2.13
N VAL A 80 -18.98 -9.47 3.35
CA VAL A 80 -20.12 -8.98 4.11
C VAL A 80 -19.94 -7.49 4.33
N ARG A 81 -20.87 -6.69 3.82
CA ARG A 81 -20.97 -5.27 4.17
C ARG A 81 -21.86 -5.13 5.39
N VAL A 82 -21.37 -4.40 6.39
CA VAL A 82 -22.04 -4.25 7.68
C VAL A 82 -22.30 -2.78 7.94
N LYS A 83 -23.57 -2.45 8.18
CA LYS A 83 -24.04 -1.13 8.53
C LYS A 83 -24.62 -1.17 9.95
N PRO A 84 -23.85 -0.74 10.96
CA PRO A 84 -24.31 -0.65 12.33
C PRO A 84 -25.57 0.21 12.46
N LEU A 85 -26.48 -0.22 13.33
CA LEU A 85 -27.60 0.61 13.75
C LEU A 85 -27.09 1.84 14.54
N PRO A 86 -27.89 2.93 14.64
CA PRO A 86 -27.50 4.12 15.38
C PRO A 86 -27.01 3.80 16.80
N GLY A 87 -25.82 4.29 17.15
CA GLY A 87 -25.19 4.06 18.46
C GLY A 87 -24.50 2.69 18.65
N GLN A 88 -24.59 1.76 17.69
CA GLN A 88 -24.03 0.40 17.82
C GLN A 88 -22.62 0.24 17.23
N LEU A 89 -22.05 1.28 16.62
CA LEU A 89 -20.82 1.17 15.82
C LEU A 89 -19.64 0.50 16.55
N HIS A 90 -19.36 0.89 17.80
CA HIS A 90 -18.26 0.30 18.58
C HIS A 90 -18.54 -1.15 18.98
N LEU A 91 -19.80 -1.47 19.31
CA LEU A 91 -20.20 -2.83 19.69
C LEU A 91 -20.08 -3.80 18.51
N VAL A 92 -20.50 -3.35 17.32
CA VAL A 92 -20.34 -4.11 16.07
C VAL A 92 -18.86 -4.29 15.72
N GLU A 93 -18.04 -3.25 15.87
CA GLU A 93 -16.59 -3.34 15.64
C GLU A 93 -15.93 -4.40 16.56
N ASP A 94 -16.30 -4.42 17.84
CA ASP A 94 -15.78 -5.38 18.81
C ASP A 94 -16.33 -6.80 18.60
N GLU A 95 -17.54 -6.93 18.07
CA GLU A 95 -18.12 -8.22 17.69
C GLU A 95 -17.42 -8.82 16.46
N ILE A 96 -17.23 -8.02 15.40
CA ILE A 96 -16.46 -8.42 14.21
C ILE A 96 -15.05 -8.90 14.60
N ARG A 97 -14.36 -8.19 15.50
CA ARG A 97 -13.02 -8.56 15.97
C ARG A 97 -12.97 -9.88 16.74
N ARG A 98 -14.07 -10.30 17.37
CA ARG A 98 -14.12 -11.51 18.20
C ARG A 98 -14.43 -12.77 17.40
N ILE A 99 -15.02 -12.63 16.22
CA ILE A 99 -15.42 -13.75 15.37
C ILE A 99 -14.26 -14.07 14.41
N PRO A 100 -13.56 -15.22 14.57
CA PRO A 100 -12.33 -15.53 13.85
C PRO A 100 -12.53 -15.71 12.34
N GLU A 101 -13.75 -16.04 11.91
CA GLU A 101 -14.09 -16.18 10.49
C GLU A 101 -14.02 -14.83 9.76
N PHE A 102 -14.13 -13.69 10.46
CA PHE A 102 -13.82 -12.36 9.93
C PHE A 102 -12.30 -12.16 9.83
N VAL A 103 -11.72 -12.60 8.71
CA VAL A 103 -10.27 -12.57 8.51
C VAL A 103 -9.73 -11.21 8.09
N GLU A 104 -10.55 -10.37 7.45
CA GLU A 104 -10.20 -8.99 7.11
C GLU A 104 -11.44 -8.10 7.26
N CYS A 105 -11.24 -6.87 7.73
CA CYS A 105 -12.31 -5.89 7.87
C CYS A 105 -11.74 -4.48 7.72
N ASP A 106 -12.26 -3.75 6.74
CA ASP A 106 -11.95 -2.35 6.53
C ASP A 106 -13.13 -1.49 7.00
N LYS A 107 -12.83 -0.45 7.78
CA LYS A 107 -13.79 0.61 8.07
C LYS A 107 -13.75 1.63 6.94
N VAL A 108 -14.86 1.80 6.24
CA VAL A 108 -14.92 2.60 5.00
C VAL A 108 -15.83 3.81 5.15
N THR A 109 -15.67 4.77 4.25
CA THR A 109 -16.61 5.87 4.06
C THR A 109 -17.76 5.42 3.18
N GLY A 110 -18.99 5.80 3.51
CA GLY A 110 -20.19 5.44 2.75
C GLY A 110 -21.32 5.02 3.68
N ASP A 111 -22.37 4.46 3.11
CA ASP A 111 -23.53 3.97 3.86
C ASP A 111 -23.21 2.69 4.65
N ASP A 112 -22.33 1.85 4.09
CA ASP A 112 -21.77 0.70 4.77
C ASP A 112 -20.56 1.15 5.60
N CYS A 113 -20.56 0.89 6.91
CA CYS A 113 -19.46 1.31 7.79
C CYS A 113 -18.27 0.35 7.75
N PHE A 114 -18.53 -0.94 7.49
CA PHE A 114 -17.51 -1.98 7.46
C PHE A 114 -17.67 -2.87 6.22
N ILE A 115 -16.54 -3.22 5.60
CA ILE A 115 -16.48 -4.24 4.55
C ILE A 115 -15.59 -5.37 5.06
N CYS A 116 -16.19 -6.53 5.23
CA CYS A 116 -15.58 -7.69 5.83
C CYS A 116 -15.37 -8.81 4.81
N ARG A 117 -14.27 -9.55 4.97
CA ARG A 117 -14.00 -10.78 4.23
C ARG A 117 -14.00 -11.95 5.22
N LEU A 118 -14.77 -12.97 4.88
CA LEU A 118 -14.92 -14.17 5.68
C LEU A 118 -14.48 -15.42 4.92
N PHE A 119 -13.90 -16.38 5.65
CA PHE A 119 -13.71 -17.76 5.20
C PHE A 119 -14.56 -18.69 6.04
N LEU A 120 -15.30 -19.57 5.37
CA LEU A 120 -16.38 -20.36 5.93
C LEU A 120 -16.30 -21.79 5.40
N ARG A 121 -16.80 -22.74 6.17
CA ARG A 121 -16.89 -24.16 5.82
C ARG A 121 -18.20 -24.48 5.12
N THR A 122 -19.30 -23.86 5.57
CA THR A 122 -20.65 -24.07 5.00
C THR A 122 -21.48 -22.78 4.97
N ILE A 123 -22.65 -22.83 4.32
CA ILE A 123 -23.58 -21.69 4.26
C ILE A 123 -24.29 -21.52 5.61
N GLU A 124 -24.54 -22.60 6.34
CA GLU A 124 -25.17 -22.56 7.65
C GLU A 124 -24.30 -21.80 8.67
N GLU A 125 -22.98 -21.99 8.61
CA GLU A 125 -22.02 -21.23 9.44
C GLU A 125 -22.08 -19.72 9.14
N LEU A 126 -22.30 -19.34 7.88
CA LEU A 126 -22.52 -17.94 7.52
C LEU A 126 -23.76 -17.39 8.21
N ASP A 127 -24.88 -18.08 8.14
CA ASP A 127 -26.14 -17.64 8.75
C ASP A 127 -25.98 -17.48 10.27
N GLU A 128 -25.34 -18.43 10.94
CA GLU A 128 -25.05 -18.36 12.38
C GLU A 128 -24.20 -17.13 12.74
N ILE A 129 -23.21 -16.80 11.92
CA ILE A 129 -22.36 -15.61 12.11
C ILE A 129 -23.15 -14.33 11.86
N LEU A 130 -23.94 -14.28 10.78
CA LEU A 130 -24.74 -13.11 10.44
C LEU A 130 -25.83 -12.84 11.46
N MET A 131 -26.41 -13.86 12.10
CA MET A 131 -27.38 -13.67 13.19
C MET A 131 -26.78 -12.92 14.38
N LYS A 132 -25.54 -13.22 14.77
CA LYS A 132 -24.85 -12.53 15.88
C LYS A 132 -24.69 -11.03 15.59
N VAL A 133 -24.32 -10.70 14.36
CA VAL A 133 -24.11 -9.30 13.92
C VAL A 133 -25.44 -8.60 13.63
N GLY A 134 -26.44 -9.34 13.16
CA GLY A 134 -27.75 -8.84 12.73
C GLY A 134 -28.58 -8.17 13.82
N GLU A 135 -28.32 -8.47 15.10
CA GLU A 135 -28.96 -7.78 16.24
C GLU A 135 -28.62 -6.29 16.30
N ARG A 136 -27.45 -5.90 15.77
CA ARG A 136 -26.84 -4.57 15.95
C ARG A 136 -26.51 -3.88 14.63
N ALA A 137 -26.69 -4.55 13.50
CA ALA A 137 -26.35 -4.04 12.19
C ALA A 137 -27.20 -4.66 11.07
N GLU A 138 -27.41 -3.88 10.01
CA GLU A 138 -27.85 -4.40 8.71
C GLU A 138 -26.65 -5.04 8.00
N THR A 139 -26.86 -6.18 7.36
CA THR A 139 -25.79 -6.89 6.62
C THR A 139 -26.18 -7.15 5.17
N SER A 140 -25.20 -7.08 4.27
CA SER A 140 -25.34 -7.43 2.86
C SER A 140 -24.19 -8.34 2.44
N THR A 141 -24.52 -9.56 2.03
CA THR A 141 -23.53 -10.61 1.78
C THR A 141 -23.40 -10.94 0.30
N ALA A 142 -22.17 -11.13 -0.15
CA ALA A 142 -21.82 -11.60 -1.49
C ALA A 142 -20.82 -12.78 -1.41
N ILE A 143 -21.16 -13.91 -2.03
CA ILE A 143 -20.26 -15.07 -2.11
C ILE A 143 -19.18 -14.82 -3.19
N VAL A 144 -17.92 -15.02 -2.83
CA VAL A 144 -16.78 -14.87 -3.75
C VAL A 144 -16.69 -16.09 -4.65
N LYS A 145 -16.96 -15.90 -5.94
CA LYS A 145 -16.85 -16.96 -6.96
C LYS A 145 -15.40 -17.22 -7.39
N ALA A 146 -14.62 -16.15 -7.48
CA ALA A 146 -13.22 -16.20 -7.90
C ALA A 146 -12.49 -14.93 -7.44
N THR A 147 -11.18 -15.07 -7.23
CA THR A 147 -10.28 -13.96 -6.91
C THR A 147 -9.27 -13.83 -8.05
N PRO A 148 -9.60 -13.10 -9.14
CA PRO A 148 -8.73 -13.00 -10.32
C PRO A 148 -7.43 -12.23 -10.03
N VAL A 149 -7.43 -11.37 -9.01
CA VAL A 149 -6.25 -10.62 -8.56
C VAL A 149 -6.05 -10.93 -7.09
N ALA A 150 -4.99 -11.68 -6.77
CA ALA A 150 -4.58 -11.93 -5.40
C ALA A 150 -4.02 -10.66 -4.75
N ARG A 151 -4.06 -10.60 -3.42
CA ARG A 151 -3.44 -9.54 -2.64
C ARG A 151 -1.95 -9.49 -2.95
N ARG A 152 -1.46 -8.32 -3.37
CA ARG A 152 -0.06 -8.06 -3.73
C ARG A 152 0.31 -6.64 -3.36
N LEU A 153 1.61 -6.33 -3.35
CA LEU A 153 2.09 -4.99 -3.06
C LEU A 153 1.56 -3.96 -4.10
N PRO A 154 1.32 -2.71 -3.67
CA PRO A 154 1.15 -1.61 -4.60
C PRO A 154 2.47 -1.33 -5.35
N PRO A 155 2.42 -0.60 -6.49
CA PRO A 155 3.62 -0.20 -7.20
C PRO A 155 4.58 0.57 -6.30
N LEU A 156 5.81 0.07 -6.11
CA LEU A 156 6.80 0.70 -5.23
C LEU A 156 7.44 1.95 -5.85
N GLY A 157 7.15 2.31 -7.11
CA GLY A 157 7.84 3.37 -7.84
C GLY A 157 9.29 3.02 -8.20
N GLN A 158 9.88 3.74 -9.17
CA GLN A 158 11.34 3.75 -9.35
C GLN A 158 11.87 4.95 -8.56
N ALA A 159 13.02 4.80 -7.91
CA ALA A 159 13.67 5.97 -7.35
C ALA A 159 14.04 6.88 -8.54
N GLU A 160 13.47 8.08 -8.61
CA GLU A 160 14.09 9.09 -9.45
C GLU A 160 15.54 9.25 -8.97
N PRO A 161 16.53 9.20 -9.87
CA PRO A 161 17.89 9.47 -9.48
C PRO A 161 17.90 10.84 -8.82
N ARG A 162 18.41 10.92 -7.58
CA ARG A 162 18.75 12.19 -6.95
C ARG A 162 19.80 12.86 -7.82
N THR A 163 19.37 13.56 -8.88
CA THR A 163 20.22 14.45 -9.64
C THR A 163 20.75 15.48 -8.64
N ALA A 164 22.07 15.53 -8.56
CA ALA A 164 22.85 16.40 -7.70
C ALA A 164 22.20 17.78 -7.54
N ARG A 165 21.53 18.02 -6.41
CA ARG A 165 21.30 19.39 -5.94
C ARG A 165 22.64 19.90 -5.43
N GLY A 166 23.32 20.66 -6.29
CA GLY A 166 24.44 21.51 -5.92
C GLY A 166 25.67 21.34 -6.81
N ALA A 167 25.71 22.05 -7.94
CA ALA A 167 26.89 22.73 -8.49
C ALA A 167 26.62 23.20 -9.94
N ALA A 168 26.20 24.47 -10.10
CA ALA A 168 26.55 25.37 -11.22
C ALA A 168 25.58 26.57 -11.29
N GLU A 169 25.50 27.37 -10.22
CA GLU A 169 25.15 28.79 -10.37
C GLU A 169 26.40 29.58 -10.02
N THR A 170 27.26 29.79 -11.01
CA THR A 170 28.26 30.86 -10.99
C THR A 170 28.72 31.15 -12.41
N ARG A 171 28.31 32.34 -12.87
CA ARG A 171 28.98 33.19 -13.88
C ARG A 171 28.96 32.67 -15.32
N LYS A 172 28.16 33.34 -16.15
CA LYS A 172 28.63 34.25 -17.21
C LYS A 172 27.42 34.72 -18.00
N ASP A 173 27.10 36.00 -17.90
CA ASP A 173 26.39 36.78 -18.93
C ASP A 173 26.88 38.23 -18.79
N GLU A 174 28.10 38.45 -19.29
CA GLU A 174 28.56 39.75 -19.78
C GLU A 174 28.98 39.55 -21.24
N GLU A 175 28.66 40.54 -22.07
CA GLU A 175 28.98 40.71 -23.50
C GLU A 175 28.14 39.82 -24.43
N GLY A 176 27.36 40.34 -25.38
CA GLY A 176 27.24 41.65 -25.99
C GLY A 176 26.80 41.43 -27.44
N GLU A 177 25.92 42.26 -28.00
CA GLU A 177 26.06 42.78 -29.37
C GLU A 177 24.91 43.72 -29.72
N ALA A 178 25.30 44.96 -29.93
CA ALA A 178 24.54 45.95 -30.64
C ALA A 178 24.52 45.63 -32.14
N GLU A 179 23.57 46.28 -32.81
CA GLU A 179 23.69 46.75 -34.20
C GLU A 179 23.34 45.77 -35.33
N LYS A 180 22.15 45.96 -35.90
CA LYS A 180 21.98 46.29 -37.33
C LYS A 180 20.54 46.70 -37.67
N GLN A 181 20.37 47.98 -37.99
CA GLN A 181 19.31 48.45 -38.88
C GLN A 181 19.63 48.04 -40.33
N PRO A 182 18.61 47.92 -41.19
CA PRO A 182 18.56 48.87 -42.30
C PRO A 182 17.17 49.39 -42.67
N ARG A 183 17.17 50.69 -42.98
CA ARG A 183 16.40 51.45 -44.00
C ARG A 183 15.26 50.76 -44.76
N ALA A 184 14.06 51.34 -44.62
CA ALA A 184 13.15 51.82 -45.69
C ALA A 184 12.01 52.58 -44.95
N LEU A 185 11.38 53.66 -45.40
CA LEU A 185 10.91 53.99 -46.73
C LEU A 185 10.54 55.49 -46.73
N LYS A 186 11.09 56.28 -47.66
CA LYS A 186 10.59 57.62 -48.00
C LYS A 186 9.53 57.49 -49.09
N ARG A 187 8.30 57.95 -48.80
CA ARG A 187 7.29 58.49 -49.73
C ARG A 187 6.42 59.43 -48.86
N GLY A 188 6.19 60.71 -49.11
CA GLY A 188 6.34 61.53 -50.30
C GLY A 188 4.96 62.05 -50.72
N VAL A 189 4.71 63.34 -50.45
CA VAL A 189 3.79 64.26 -51.18
C VAL A 189 2.28 63.97 -50.91
N ARG A 190 1.42 64.90 -50.49
CA ARG A 190 1.28 66.36 -50.71
C ARG A 190 0.43 66.96 -49.60
#